data_AF-A0A920L897-F1
#
_entry.id   AF-A0A920L897-F1
#
_cell.length_a   1.000
_cell.length_b   1.000
_cell.length_c   1.000
_cell.angle_alpha   90.00
_cell.angle_beta   90.00
_cell.angle_gamma   90.00
#
_symmetry.space_group_name_H-M   'P 1'
#
loop_
_entity.id
_entity.type
_entity.pdbx_description
1 polymer ?
#
loop_
_entity_poly.entity_id
_entity_poly.type
_entity_poly.pdbx_seq_one_letter_code
_entity_poly.pdbx_strand_id
1 'polypeptide(L)' 'MGLPINKLHIATNKNDIMHRTINYGDMELKKVSETLSPSMDIQISSNFERELFYLYDKDPNQISNIISSFKSGKNIK' A
#
# COMPACT_ATOMS: atom_id res chain seq x y z
N MET A 1 6.45 -8.75 -19.50
CA MET A 1 5.61 -9.97 -19.48
C MET A 1 4.26 -9.60 -20.09
N GLY A 2 3.80 -10.30 -21.13
CA GLY A 2 2.67 -9.90 -21.98
C GLY A 2 1.38 -10.72 -21.79
N LEU A 3 1.09 -11.12 -20.55
CA LEU A 3 -0.13 -11.87 -20.25
C LEU A 3 -1.34 -10.93 -20.37
N PRO A 4 -2.37 -11.25 -21.18
CA PRO A 4 -3.53 -10.39 -21.35
C PRO A 4 -4.44 -10.46 -20.11
N ILE A 5 -4.12 -9.65 -19.10
CA ILE A 5 -4.93 -9.45 -17.90
C ILE A 5 -5.78 -8.19 -18.07
N ASN A 6 -7.08 -8.26 -17.76
CA ASN A 6 -7.96 -7.09 -17.77
C ASN A 6 -7.77 -6.24 -16.49
N LYS A 7 -8.07 -6.80 -15.32
CA LYS A 7 -7.97 -6.11 -14.03
C LYS A 7 -7.36 -7.01 -12.96
N LEU A 8 -6.58 -6.40 -12.07
CA LEU A 8 -6.11 -7.01 -10.84
C LEU A 8 -6.93 -6.43 -9.68
N HIS A 9 -7.68 -7.27 -9.00
CA HIS A 9 -8.50 -6.86 -7.86
C HIS A 9 -7.75 -7.12 -6.55
N ILE A 10 -7.68 -6.10 -5.70
CA ILE A 10 -7.13 -6.22 -4.35
C ILE A 10 -8.31 -6.32 -3.38
N ALA A 11 -8.39 -7.44 -2.67
CA ALA A 11 -9.34 -7.66 -1.60
C ALA A 11 -8.62 -7.57 -0.25
N THR A 12 -9.16 -6.79 0.68
CA THR A 12 -8.65 -6.64 2.04
C THR A 12 -9.70 -7.11 3.04
N ASN A 13 -9.26 -7.46 4.25
CA ASN A 13 -10.15 -7.66 5.38
C ASN A 13 -10.40 -6.31 6.09
N LYS A 14 -10.77 -6.33 7.37
CA LYS A 14 -10.97 -5.12 8.20
C LYS A 14 -9.73 -4.21 8.27
N ASN A 15 -8.54 -4.77 8.07
CA ASN A 15 -7.28 -4.05 7.94
C ASN A 15 -7.10 -3.59 6.49
N ASP A 16 -7.69 -2.45 6.18
CA ASP A 16 -8.05 -2.01 4.82
C ASP A 16 -7.07 -1.00 4.18
N ILE A 17 -5.82 -0.94 4.64
CA ILE A 17 -4.87 0.09 4.19
C ILE A 17 -4.73 0.15 2.66
N MET A 18 -4.71 -1.00 1.98
CA MET A 18 -4.61 -1.04 0.51
C MET A 18 -5.86 -0.48 -0.17
N HIS A 19 -7.04 -0.77 0.36
CA HIS A 19 -8.31 -0.24 -0.15
C HIS A 19 -8.35 1.28 -0.02
N ARG A 20 -7.95 1.82 1.15
CA ARG A 20 -7.93 3.26 1.39
C ARG A 20 -6.88 3.99 0.55
N THR A 21 -5.68 3.39 0.42
CA THR A 21 -4.59 3.95 -0.37
C THR A 21 -4.97 4.06 -1.85
N ILE A 22 -5.54 3.00 -2.43
CA ILE A 22 -5.87 2.98 -3.87
C ILE A 22 -7.06 3.88 -4.21
N ASN A 23 -8.10 3.90 -3.37
CA ASN A 23 -9.31 4.66 -3.70
C ASN A 23 -9.22 6.14 -3.31
N TYR A 24 -8.45 6.47 -2.27
CA TYR A 24 -8.47 7.81 -1.66
C TYR A 24 -7.08 8.43 -1.46
N GLY A 25 -6.00 7.73 -1.80
CA GLY A 25 -4.64 8.17 -1.47
C GLY A 25 -4.32 8.11 0.02
N ASP A 26 -5.20 7.52 0.84
CA ASP A 26 -5.06 7.49 2.28
C ASP A 26 -4.16 6.33 2.73
N MET A 27 -2.86 6.63 2.81
CA MET A 27 -1.82 5.75 3.36
C MET A 27 -1.55 6.08 4.83
N GLU A 28 -2.57 6.03 5.68
CA GLU A 28 -2.44 6.21 7.14
C GLU A 28 -2.33 4.85 7.89
N LEU A 29 -1.45 4.77 8.89
CA LEU A 29 -1.35 3.64 9.81
C LEU A 29 -2.52 3.62 10.79
N LYS A 30 -3.22 2.49 10.85
CA LYS A 30 -4.29 2.24 11.84
C LYS A 30 -3.97 1.02 12.70
N LYS A 31 -4.65 0.89 13.84
CA LYS A 31 -4.54 -0.30 14.69
C LYS A 31 -5.03 -1.53 13.93
N VAL A 32 -4.28 -2.62 14.03
CA VAL A 32 -4.72 -3.92 13.51
C VAL A 32 -5.90 -4.41 14.33
N SER A 33 -6.91 -4.93 13.64
CA SER A 33 -7.97 -5.73 14.24
C SER A 33 -7.74 -7.19 13.88
N GLU A 34 -7.89 -8.10 14.84
CA GLU A 34 -7.93 -9.52 14.56
C GLU A 34 -9.14 -9.85 13.68
N THR A 35 -8.92 -10.70 12.67
CA THR A 35 -9.98 -11.15 11.77
C THR A 35 -9.97 -12.67 11.59
N LEU A 36 -10.97 -13.20 10.88
CA LEU A 36 -11.01 -14.60 10.45
C LEU A 36 -9.92 -14.96 9.41
N SER A 37 -9.19 -13.95 8.92
CA SER A 37 -8.13 -14.06 7.91
C SER A 37 -6.82 -13.51 8.48
N PRO A 38 -6.22 -14.15 9.49
CA PRO A 38 -5.10 -13.58 10.26
C PRO A 38 -3.87 -13.28 9.40
N SER A 39 -3.65 -14.00 8.31
CA SER A 39 -2.55 -13.74 7.37
C SER A 39 -2.67 -12.40 6.62
N MET A 40 -3.87 -11.80 6.60
CA MET A 40 -4.14 -10.50 5.99
C MET A 40 -4.23 -9.36 7.02
N ASP A 41 -4.03 -9.65 8.31
CA ASP A 41 -4.07 -8.65 9.39
C ASP A 41 -2.78 -7.81 9.41
N ILE A 42 -2.58 -7.03 8.35
CA ILE A 42 -1.37 -6.23 8.12
C ILE A 42 -1.61 -4.74 8.40
N GLN A 43 -0.59 -4.06 8.93
CA GLN A 43 -0.60 -2.59 9.00
C GLN A 43 -0.01 -1.93 7.75
N ILE A 44 0.92 -2.61 7.08
CA ILE A 44 1.66 -2.10 5.93
C ILE A 44 1.83 -3.24 4.94
N SER A 45 1.62 -2.97 3.66
CA SER A 45 2.00 -3.88 2.59
C SER A 45 3.44 -3.61 2.17
N SER A 46 4.38 -4.47 2.57
CA SER A 46 5.81 -4.30 2.24
C SER A 46 6.09 -4.36 0.74
N ASN A 47 5.29 -5.12 -0.02
CA ASN A 47 5.44 -5.21 -1.47
C ASN A 47 4.85 -4.01 -2.22
N PHE A 48 4.01 -3.19 -1.57
CA PHE A 48 3.39 -2.04 -2.23
C PHE A 48 4.42 -0.97 -2.62
N GLU A 49 5.54 -0.89 -1.90
CA GLU A 49 6.69 -0.06 -2.28
C GLU A 49 7.18 -0.34 -3.71
N ARG A 50 7.13 -1.59 -4.17
CA ARG A 50 7.54 -1.95 -5.54
C ARG A 50 6.57 -1.40 -6.57
N GLU A 51 5.28 -1.39 -6.27
CA GLU A 51 4.29 -0.82 -7.17
C GLU A 51 4.47 0.70 -7.26
N LEU A 52 4.66 1.37 -6.12
CA LEU A 52 5.01 2.79 -6.09
C LEU A 52 6.27 3.08 -6.91
N PHE A 53 7.30 2.25 -6.80
CA PHE A 53 8.52 2.41 -7.61
C PHE A 53 8.24 2.43 -9.12
N TYR A 54 7.35 1.56 -9.61
CA TYR A 54 6.96 1.60 -11.02
C TYR A 54 6.08 2.80 -11.37
N LEU A 55 5.23 3.27 -10.45
CA LEU A 55 4.39 4.46 -10.64
C LEU A 55 5.20 5.77 -10.66
N TYR A 56 6.28 5.85 -9.89
CA TYR A 56 7.19 7.01 -9.83
C TYR A 56 8.40 6.85 -10.76
N ASP A 57 8.21 6.28 -11.95
CA ASP A 57 9.21 6.15 -13.00
C ASP A 57 10.54 5.52 -12.55
N LYS A 58 10.50 4.61 -11.57
CA LYS A 58 11.65 3.89 -11.03
C LYS A 58 12.68 4.81 -10.35
N ASP A 59 12.24 5.94 -9.77
CA ASP A 59 13.10 6.83 -9.00
C ASP A 59 13.24 6.36 -7.53
N PRO A 60 14.40 5.79 -7.13
CA PRO A 60 14.59 5.31 -5.77
C PRO A 60 14.60 6.43 -4.72
N ASN A 61 14.96 7.67 -5.08
CA ASN A 61 15.01 8.78 -4.14
C ASN A 61 13.60 9.23 -3.77
N GLN A 62 12.70 9.29 -4.75
CA GLN A 62 11.29 9.62 -4.50
C GLN A 62 10.63 8.57 -3.60
N ILE A 63 10.85 7.28 -3.87
CA ILE A 63 10.32 6.20 -3.02
C ILE A 63 10.89 6.28 -1.60
N SER A 64 12.20 6.48 -1.46
CA SER A 64 12.83 6.66 -0.14
C SER A 64 12.20 7.83 0.63
N ASN A 65 11.94 8.96 -0.02
CA ASN A 65 11.31 10.13 0.59
C ASN A 65 9.85 9.88 1.00
N ILE A 66 9.07 9.20 0.15
CA ILE A 66 7.68 8.81 0.43
C ILE A 66 7.65 7.88 1.65
N ILE A 67 8.42 6.78 1.62
CA ILE A 67 8.44 5.81 2.71
C ILE A 67 8.95 6.43 4.02
N SER A 68 9.95 7.31 3.96
CA SER A 68 10.44 8.04 5.13
C SER A 68 9.39 8.99 5.70
N SER A 69 8.67 9.71 4.84
CA SER A 69 7.58 10.61 5.26
C SER A 69 6.44 9.84 5.93
N PHE A 70 6.04 8.70 5.35
CA PHE A 70 5.04 7.81 5.92
C PHE A 70 5.44 7.29 7.31
N LYS A 71 6.69 6.81 7.46
CA LYS A 71 7.21 6.33 8.76
C LYS A 71 7.27 7.43 9.81
N SER A 72 7.49 8.68 9.41
CA SER A 72 7.51 9.85 10.31
C SER A 72 6.11 10.30 10.77
N GLY A 73 5.04 9.65 10.31
CA GLY A 73 3.65 10.03 10.63
C GLY A 73 3.14 11.24 9.85
N LYS A 74 3.84 11.66 8.78
CA LYS A 74 3.30 12.64 7.84
C LYS A 74 2.33 11.94 6.91
N ASN A 75 1.07 12.39 6.90
CA ASN A 75 0.09 11.93 5.94
C ASN A 75 0.55 12.30 4.53
N ILE A 76 0.73 11.29 3.70
CA ILE A 76 0.98 11.44 2.27
C ILE A 76 -0.41 11.48 1.65
N LYS A 77 -0.81 12.65 1.14
CA LYS A 77 -2.05 12.86 0.39
C LYS A 77 -1.72 13.07 -1.08
#